data_AF-X1QE58-F1
#
_entry.id   AF-X1QE58-F1
#
_cell.length_a   1.000
_cell.length_b   1.000
_cell.length_c   1.000
_cell.angle_alpha   90.00
_cell.angle_beta   90.00
_cell.angle_gamma   90.00
#
_symmetry.space_group_name_H-M   'P 1'
#
loop_
_entity.id
_entity.type
_entity.pdbx_description
1 polymer ?
#
loop_
_entity_poly.entity_id
_entity_poly.type
_entity_poly.pdbx_seq_one_letter_code
_entity_poly.pdbx_strand_id
1 'polypeptide(L)'
;LFIGEVGKAGVVNLCNLASRDVLARLSAGDQVYLRVRGQQLIVENDREEYLGQVESQHGFRLAKLMESGNEYTAAIVSLDNDRVKVIIREAFQHPSQIGRTSFPVRAVEGFQPHVKDTLLRYGAVEEEALDEAEDSDLEEGELLPEGFSIFEGVAPEETMMEEDMVERE
;
A
#
# COMPACT_ATOMS: atom_id res chain seq x y z
N LEU A 1 24.84 -0.31 14.37
CA LEU A 1 24.02 0.03 13.18
C LEU A 1 23.06 -1.13 12.94
N PHE A 2 21.84 -1.06 13.50
CA PHE A 2 20.80 -2.06 13.24
C PHE A 2 20.09 -1.64 11.96
N ILE A 3 20.39 -2.34 10.86
CA ILE A 3 19.64 -2.16 9.62
C ILE A 3 18.32 -2.91 9.85
N GLY A 4 17.28 -2.20 10.27
CA GLY A 4 15.94 -2.76 10.32
C GLY A 4 15.54 -3.18 8.91
N GLU A 5 15.33 -4.47 8.69
CA GLU A 5 14.88 -4.97 7.39
C GLU A 5 13.50 -4.38 7.07
N VAL A 6 13.48 -3.53 6.06
CA VAL A 6 12.29 -2.79 5.64
C VAL A 6 11.23 -3.78 5.14
N GLY A 7 9.98 -3.62 5.58
CA GLY A 7 8.86 -4.43 5.09
C GLY A 7 8.67 -5.81 5.75
N LYS A 8 9.39 -6.12 6.84
CA LYS A 8 9.18 -7.36 7.61
C LYS A 8 8.13 -7.28 8.72
N ALA A 9 7.71 -6.07 9.09
CA ALA A 9 6.62 -5.86 10.03
C ALA A 9 5.70 -4.73 9.56
N GLY A 10 4.43 -4.82 9.93
CA GLY A 10 3.43 -3.81 9.61
C GLY A 10 2.26 -3.84 10.61
N VAL A 11 1.69 -2.67 10.85
CA VAL A 11 0.46 -2.51 11.63
C VAL A 11 -0.72 -2.53 10.67
N VAL A 12 -1.70 -3.38 10.95
CA VAL A 12 -2.90 -3.57 10.12
C VAL A 12 -4.14 -3.46 11.00
N ASN A 13 -5.26 -3.01 10.43
CA ASN A 13 -6.53 -3.07 11.14
C ASN A 13 -7.21 -4.42 10.91
N LEU A 14 -8.09 -4.77 11.84
CA LEU A 14 -9.01 -5.88 11.71
C LEU A 14 -10.38 -5.38 11.25
N CYS A 15 -11.00 -6.11 10.34
CA CYS A 15 -12.40 -5.98 9.94
C CYS A 15 -13.21 -7.20 10.43
N ASN A 16 -14.54 -7.15 10.31
CA ASN A 16 -15.45 -8.22 10.74
C ASN A 16 -15.15 -8.68 12.17
N LEU A 17 -15.12 -7.71 13.10
CA LEU A 17 -14.70 -7.93 14.48
C LEU A 17 -15.62 -8.89 15.23
N ALA A 18 -15.06 -9.54 16.25
CA ALA A 18 -15.81 -10.35 17.20
C ALA A 18 -16.76 -9.51 18.08
N SER A 19 -17.57 -10.19 18.90
CA SER A 19 -18.44 -9.49 19.85
C SER A 19 -17.63 -8.68 20.86
N ARG A 20 -18.25 -7.60 21.38
CA ARG A 20 -17.61 -6.71 22.37
C ARG A 20 -17.16 -7.45 23.62
N ASP A 21 -17.87 -8.50 24.03
CA ASP A 21 -17.52 -9.31 25.20
C ASP A 21 -16.19 -10.06 25.04
N VAL A 22 -15.85 -10.48 23.82
CA VAL A 22 -14.56 -11.12 23.51
C VAL A 22 -13.46 -10.07 23.47
N LEU A 23 -13.70 -8.96 22.76
CA LEU A 23 -12.72 -7.88 22.63
C LEU A 23 -12.37 -7.19 23.95
N ALA A 24 -13.34 -7.07 24.86
CA ALA A 24 -13.13 -6.46 26.18
C ALA A 24 -12.19 -7.26 27.10
N ARG A 25 -11.89 -8.52 26.77
CA ARG A 25 -10.95 -9.35 27.52
C ARG A 25 -9.50 -9.17 27.07
N LEU A 26 -9.29 -8.47 25.97
CA LEU A 26 -7.99 -8.26 25.36
C LEU A 26 -7.38 -6.93 25.79
N SER A 27 -6.06 -6.87 25.76
CA SER A 27 -5.26 -5.68 26.05
C SER A 27 -4.22 -5.44 24.97
N ALA A 28 -3.77 -4.18 24.85
CA ALA A 28 -2.62 -3.87 24.01
C ALA A 28 -1.37 -4.62 24.52
N GLY A 29 -0.63 -5.23 23.60
CA GLY A 29 0.50 -6.10 23.90
C GLY A 29 0.15 -7.59 23.94
N ASP A 30 -1.14 -7.96 23.98
CA ASP A 30 -1.53 -9.37 23.99
C ASP A 30 -1.10 -10.04 22.67
N GLN A 31 -0.52 -11.22 22.80
CA GLN A 31 -0.16 -12.05 21.66
C GLN A 31 -1.42 -12.65 21.04
N VAL A 32 -1.49 -12.57 19.71
CA VAL A 32 -2.58 -13.15 18.92
C VAL A 32 -2.02 -14.05 17.83
N TYR A 33 -2.86 -14.94 17.33
CA TYR A 33 -2.49 -15.99 16.40
C TYR A 33 -3.15 -15.77 15.06
N LEU A 34 -2.41 -16.05 13.99
CA LEU A 34 -2.84 -15.87 12.61
C LEU A 34 -3.23 -17.23 12.01
N ARG A 35 -4.43 -17.31 11.43
CA ARG A 35 -4.93 -18.50 10.74
C ARG A 35 -5.37 -18.18 9.32
N VAL A 36 -4.89 -18.95 8.36
CA VAL A 36 -5.33 -18.85 6.96
C VAL A 36 -6.64 -19.62 6.80
N ARG A 37 -7.69 -18.96 6.30
CA ARG A 37 -8.94 -19.60 5.85
C ARG A 37 -9.24 -19.17 4.42
N GLY A 38 -8.92 -20.06 3.47
CA GLY A 38 -8.97 -19.74 2.05
C GLY A 38 -8.06 -18.55 1.74
N GLN A 39 -8.64 -17.48 1.23
CA GLN A 39 -7.91 -16.25 0.85
C GLN A 39 -7.85 -15.19 1.96
N GLN A 40 -8.37 -15.52 3.14
CA GLN A 40 -8.50 -14.60 4.27
C GLN A 40 -7.52 -14.97 5.38
N LEU A 41 -7.03 -13.95 6.08
CA LEU A 41 -6.21 -14.11 7.26
C LEU A 41 -7.03 -13.72 8.49
N ILE A 42 -7.29 -14.71 9.32
CA ILE A 42 -8.07 -14.59 10.56
C ILE A 42 -7.13 -14.40 11.74
N VAL A 43 -7.57 -13.63 12.72
CA VAL A 43 -6.87 -13.43 13.99
C VAL A 43 -7.67 -14.07 15.12
N GLU A 44 -6.99 -14.89 15.91
CA GLU A 44 -7.53 -15.62 17.06
C GLU A 44 -6.71 -15.30 18.32
N ASN A 45 -7.30 -15.43 19.51
CA ASN A 45 -6.56 -15.35 20.78
C ASN A 45 -5.93 -16.71 21.17
N ASP A 46 -5.31 -16.76 22.35
CA ASP A 46 -4.73 -17.97 22.96
C ASP A 46 -5.74 -19.09 23.24
N ARG A 47 -7.03 -18.76 23.26
CA ARG A 47 -8.15 -19.70 23.44
C ARG A 47 -8.81 -20.12 22.13
N GLU A 48 -8.19 -19.78 20.98
CA GLU A 48 -8.73 -20.01 19.65
C GLU A 48 -10.09 -19.30 19.41
N GLU A 49 -10.40 -18.26 20.19
CA GLU A 49 -11.57 -17.42 19.96
C GLU A 49 -11.27 -16.44 18.82
N TYR A 50 -12.16 -16.39 17.83
CA TYR A 50 -12.09 -15.46 16.72
C TYR A 50 -12.14 -14.01 17.21
N LEU A 51 -11.23 -13.17 16.74
CA LEU A 51 -11.15 -11.73 17.08
C LEU A 51 -11.54 -10.85 15.91
N GLY A 52 -11.21 -11.27 14.69
CA GLY A 52 -11.43 -10.50 13.48
C GLY A 52 -10.65 -11.05 12.29
N GLN A 53 -10.81 -10.36 11.16
CA GLN A 53 -10.12 -10.66 9.91
C GLN A 53 -9.15 -9.52 9.58
N VAL A 54 -7.95 -9.83 9.11
CA VAL A 54 -7.05 -8.80 8.58
C VAL A 54 -7.63 -8.20 7.30
N GLU A 55 -7.63 -6.87 7.20
CA GLU A 55 -8.14 -6.14 6.02
C GLU A 55 -7.56 -6.68 4.70
N SER A 56 -8.40 -6.74 3.66
CA SER A 56 -8.11 -7.42 2.38
C SER A 56 -6.80 -6.99 1.73
N GLN A 57 -6.39 -5.73 1.87
CA GLN A 57 -5.14 -5.20 1.33
C GLN A 57 -3.91 -5.99 1.82
N HIS A 58 -3.92 -6.42 3.08
CA HIS A 58 -2.81 -7.14 3.70
C HIS A 58 -3.12 -8.63 3.84
N GLY A 59 -4.38 -8.98 4.18
CA GLY A 59 -4.80 -10.34 4.49
C GLY A 59 -4.54 -11.33 3.35
N PHE A 60 -4.93 -10.98 2.11
CA PHE A 60 -4.73 -11.87 0.95
C PHE A 60 -3.25 -12.16 0.69
N ARG A 61 -2.42 -11.12 0.76
CA ARG A 61 -0.97 -11.24 0.54
C ARG A 61 -0.33 -12.12 1.61
N LEU A 62 -0.61 -11.83 2.88
CA LEU A 62 -0.01 -12.56 4.00
C LEU A 62 -0.47 -14.02 4.01
N ALA A 63 -1.73 -14.30 3.70
CA ALA A 63 -2.23 -15.67 3.55
C ALA A 63 -1.41 -16.47 2.54
N LYS A 64 -1.17 -15.92 1.33
CA LYS A 64 -0.36 -16.55 0.30
C LYS A 64 1.11 -16.77 0.72
N LEU A 65 1.67 -15.83 1.48
CA LEU A 65 3.04 -15.96 1.98
C LEU A 65 3.12 -17.05 3.06
N MET A 66 2.12 -17.16 3.94
CA MET A 66 2.02 -18.24 4.93
C MET A 66 1.89 -19.61 4.26
N GLU A 67 1.06 -19.72 3.23
CA GLU A 67 0.93 -20.96 2.43
C GLU A 67 2.25 -21.37 1.77
N SER A 68 3.11 -20.41 1.45
CA SER A 68 4.43 -20.66 0.86
C SER A 68 5.55 -20.95 1.89
N GLY A 69 5.22 -21.02 3.18
CA GLY A 69 6.12 -21.41 4.25
C GLY A 69 6.67 -20.27 5.11
N ASN A 70 6.17 -19.03 4.96
CA ASN A 70 6.55 -17.95 5.88
C ASN A 70 5.77 -18.07 7.19
N GLU A 71 6.42 -17.73 8.30
CA GLU A 71 5.78 -17.70 9.61
C GLU A 71 5.72 -16.27 10.15
N TYR A 72 4.63 -15.97 10.84
CA TYR A 72 4.35 -14.65 11.36
C TYR A 72 3.94 -14.71 12.83
N THR A 73 4.40 -13.73 13.58
CA THR A 73 3.95 -13.43 14.94
C THR A 73 3.10 -12.18 14.91
N ALA A 74 2.06 -12.12 15.74
CA ALA A 74 1.20 -10.96 15.84
C ALA A 74 0.89 -10.59 17.28
N ALA A 75 0.65 -9.30 17.52
CA ALA A 75 0.24 -8.77 18.82
C ALA A 75 -0.72 -7.60 18.64
N ILE A 76 -1.56 -7.36 19.64
CA ILE A 76 -2.48 -6.23 19.65
C ILE A 76 -1.71 -4.94 19.90
N VAL A 77 -1.95 -3.93 19.07
CA VAL A 77 -1.35 -2.59 19.23
C VAL A 77 -2.33 -1.67 19.95
N SER A 78 -3.59 -1.67 19.53
CA SER A 78 -4.63 -0.85 20.13
C SER A 78 -6.01 -1.48 19.93
N LEU A 79 -6.87 -1.27 20.92
CA LEU A 79 -8.27 -1.66 20.91
C LEU A 79 -9.09 -0.38 21.16
N ASP A 80 -9.88 0.01 20.18
CA ASP A 80 -10.92 1.04 20.28
C ASP A 80 -12.30 0.36 20.14
N ASN A 81 -13.37 1.08 20.46
CA ASN A 81 -14.74 0.53 20.48
C ASN A 81 -15.15 -0.24 19.22
N ASP A 82 -14.69 0.20 18.04
CA ASP A 82 -15.01 -0.41 16.74
C ASP A 82 -13.76 -0.59 15.85
N ARG A 83 -12.54 -0.45 16.42
CA ARG A 83 -11.29 -0.59 15.66
C ARG A 83 -10.26 -1.36 16.46
N VAL A 84 -9.77 -2.46 15.91
CA VAL A 84 -8.69 -3.23 16.49
C VAL A 84 -7.50 -3.18 15.55
N LYS A 85 -6.33 -2.82 16.08
CA LYS A 85 -5.08 -2.82 15.32
C LYS A 85 -4.15 -3.88 15.86
N VAL A 86 -3.54 -4.62 14.94
CA VAL A 86 -2.53 -5.62 15.26
C VAL A 86 -1.25 -5.32 14.51
N ILE A 87 -0.12 -5.55 15.16
CA ILE A 87 1.17 -5.58 14.51
C ILE A 87 1.45 -7.01 14.11
N ILE A 88 1.84 -7.20 12.85
CA ILE A 88 2.23 -8.50 12.32
C ILE A 88 3.70 -8.38 11.92
N ARG A 89 4.50 -9.34 12.35
CA ARG A 89 5.94 -9.42 12.08
C ARG A 89 6.29 -10.79 11.52
N GLU A 90 7.10 -10.81 10.47
CA GLU A 90 7.71 -12.01 9.93
C GLU A 90 8.69 -12.60 10.96
N ALA A 91 8.41 -13.82 11.41
CA ALA A 91 9.25 -14.58 12.33
C ALA A 91 10.21 -15.49 11.57
N PHE A 92 9.76 -16.02 10.43
CA PHE A 92 10.55 -16.86 9.54
C PHE A 92 10.21 -16.58 8.08
N GLN A 93 11.25 -16.47 7.25
CA GLN A 93 11.13 -16.34 5.81
C GLN A 93 11.58 -17.64 5.16
N HIS A 94 10.70 -18.27 4.39
CA HIS A 94 11.09 -19.44 3.63
C HIS A 94 12.08 -19.05 2.52
N PRO A 95 13.10 -19.87 2.19
CA PRO A 95 14.08 -19.55 1.14
C PRO A 95 13.46 -19.24 -0.23
N SER A 96 12.29 -19.80 -0.54
CA SER A 96 11.54 -19.50 -1.78
C SER A 96 10.93 -18.09 -1.82
N GLN A 97 10.83 -17.40 -0.68
CA GLN A 97 10.29 -16.05 -0.55
C GLN A 97 11.37 -14.97 -0.34
N ILE A 98 12.66 -15.32 -0.47
CA ILE A 98 13.75 -14.33 -0.36
C ILE A 98 13.52 -13.18 -1.36
N GLY A 99 13.70 -11.95 -0.88
CA GLY A 99 13.51 -10.73 -1.67
C GLY A 99 12.05 -10.29 -1.80
N ARG A 100 11.07 -11.03 -1.26
CA ARG A 100 9.66 -10.60 -1.18
C ARG A 100 9.37 -10.04 0.20
N THR A 101 9.03 -8.75 0.28
CA THR A 101 8.62 -8.12 1.54
C THR A 101 7.20 -8.51 1.91
N SER A 102 6.95 -8.76 3.19
CA SER A 102 5.60 -9.10 3.65
C SER A 102 4.66 -7.90 3.57
N PHE A 103 5.16 -6.70 3.88
CA PHE A 103 4.41 -5.46 3.85
C PHE A 103 4.87 -4.55 2.70
N PRO A 104 3.96 -3.76 2.10
CA PRO A 104 4.32 -2.79 1.07
C PRO A 104 5.24 -1.71 1.67
N VAL A 105 6.42 -1.56 1.11
CA VAL A 105 7.32 -0.46 1.44
C VAL A 105 6.82 0.74 0.66
N ARG A 106 6.39 1.81 1.34
CA ARG A 106 6.12 3.07 0.64
C ARG A 106 7.45 3.51 0.02
N ALA A 107 7.53 3.49 -1.31
CA ALA A 107 8.61 4.19 -2.00
C ALA A 107 8.51 5.64 -1.54
N VAL A 108 9.59 6.16 -0.97
CA VAL A 108 9.71 7.59 -0.76
C VAL A 108 9.69 8.19 -2.16
N GLU A 109 8.63 8.91 -2.50
CA GLU A 109 8.51 9.68 -3.73
C GLU A 109 9.77 10.55 -3.85
N GLY A 110 10.69 10.18 -4.74
CA GLY A 110 12.00 10.84 -4.85
C GLY A 110 13.15 9.96 -5.32
N PHE A 111 13.05 8.63 -5.25
CA PHE A 111 14.02 7.74 -5.92
C PHE A 111 13.40 7.11 -7.16
N GLN A 112 13.33 7.91 -8.24
CA GLN A 112 13.44 7.35 -9.58
C GLN A 112 14.94 7.12 -9.80
N PRO A 113 15.45 5.87 -9.77
CA PRO A 113 16.78 5.63 -10.28
C PRO A 113 16.65 5.85 -11.78
N HIS A 114 17.03 7.04 -12.24
CA HIS A 114 17.31 7.25 -13.64
C HIS A 114 18.44 6.29 -14.00
N VAL A 115 18.06 5.13 -14.53
CA VAL A 115 18.97 4.35 -15.36
C VAL A 115 19.08 5.20 -16.63
N LYS A 116 19.95 6.21 -16.59
CA LYS A 116 20.39 6.84 -17.83
C LYS A 116 21.01 5.72 -18.64
N ASP A 117 20.48 5.53 -19.84
CA ASP A 117 20.93 4.59 -20.87
C ASP A 117 22.37 4.85 -21.30
N THR A 118 23.35 4.77 -20.39
CA THR A 118 24.77 4.97 -20.67
C THR A 118 25.54 3.64 -20.69
N LEU A 119 24.83 2.50 -20.72
CA LEU A 119 25.44 1.18 -20.89
C LEU A 119 25.35 0.61 -22.32
N LEU A 120 24.82 1.36 -23.29
CA LEU A 120 24.87 0.97 -24.69
C LEU A 120 25.93 1.75 -25.47
N ARG A 121 27.21 1.59 -25.12
CA ARG A 121 28.28 1.73 -26.13
C ARG A 121 29.63 1.20 -25.66
N TYR A 122 29.89 -0.09 -25.87
CA TYR A 122 31.24 -0.55 -26.22
C TYR A 122 31.11 -1.73 -27.17
N GLY A 123 31.45 -1.48 -28.45
CA GLY A 123 31.56 -2.54 -29.45
C GLY A 123 31.17 -2.14 -30.87
N ALA A 124 31.81 -1.12 -31.45
CA ALA A 124 32.00 -1.04 -32.91
C ALA A 124 33.18 -0.10 -33.22
N VAL A 125 34.09 -0.64 -34.01
CA VAL A 125 35.42 -0.16 -34.41
C VAL A 125 35.31 0.82 -35.59
N GLU A 126 36.19 1.84 -35.62
CA GLU A 126 36.67 2.66 -36.78
C GLU A 126 35.59 3.36 -37.66
N GLU A 127 35.75 4.55 -38.24
CA GLU A 127 36.88 5.44 -38.53
C GLU A 127 36.29 6.83 -38.89
N GLU A 128 37.12 7.87 -38.76
CA GLU A 128 37.18 9.13 -39.54
C GLU A 128 35.93 9.99 -39.81
N ALA A 129 35.97 11.24 -39.31
CA ALA A 129 36.33 12.43 -40.10
C ALA A 129 35.75 13.70 -39.42
N LEU A 130 36.65 14.66 -39.18
CA LEU A 130 36.35 15.99 -38.68
C LEU A 130 35.70 16.82 -39.80
N ASP A 131 34.63 17.55 -39.48
CA ASP A 131 34.37 18.84 -40.12
C ASP A 131 33.68 19.78 -39.13
N GLU A 132 34.31 20.92 -38.91
CA GLU A 132 33.82 22.08 -38.16
C GLU A 132 32.92 22.92 -39.07
N ALA A 133 31.77 23.39 -38.56
CA ALA A 133 31.27 24.73 -38.81
C ALA A 133 30.09 25.08 -37.89
N GLU A 134 30.16 26.31 -37.36
CA GLU A 134 29.18 27.05 -36.59
C GLU A 134 27.85 27.24 -37.35
N ASP A 135 26.71 27.32 -36.63
CA ASP A 135 26.05 28.61 -36.42
C ASP A 135 24.85 28.53 -35.46
N SER A 136 24.64 29.65 -34.77
CA SER A 136 23.61 29.92 -33.77
C SER A 136 22.23 30.18 -34.38
N ASP A 137 21.22 30.11 -33.51
CA ASP A 137 19.87 30.67 -33.62
C ASP A 137 18.83 29.86 -34.41
N LEU A 138 17.84 29.27 -33.73
CA LEU A 138 16.42 29.34 -34.10
C LEU A 138 15.47 29.10 -32.90
N GLU A 139 14.75 30.17 -32.59
CA GLU A 139 13.44 30.36 -31.94
C GLU A 139 12.67 29.23 -31.22
N GLU A 140 12.27 29.63 -30.01
CA GLU A 140 11.05 29.36 -29.24
C GLU A 140 9.85 28.74 -30.00
N GLY A 141 9.32 27.64 -29.47
CA GLY A 141 8.08 27.04 -29.94
C GLY A 141 7.64 25.86 -29.07
N GLU A 142 6.91 26.14 -27.99
CA GLU A 142 6.18 25.14 -27.22
C GLU A 142 5.08 24.51 -28.11
N LEU A 143 5.33 23.31 -28.62
CA LEU A 143 4.32 22.49 -29.29
C LEU A 143 3.58 21.65 -28.25
N LEU A 144 2.40 22.10 -27.85
CA LEU A 144 1.42 21.29 -27.13
C LEU A 144 0.98 20.12 -28.05
N PRO A 145 0.91 18.87 -27.56
CA PRO A 145 0.36 17.77 -28.34
C PRO A 145 -1.15 17.98 -28.56
N GLU A 146 -1.55 17.98 -29.82
CA GLU A 146 -2.95 18.05 -30.23
C GLU A 146 -3.74 16.85 -29.67
N GLY A 147 -4.82 17.13 -28.94
CA GLY A 147 -5.68 16.09 -28.38
C GLY A 147 -6.70 16.52 -27.32
N PHE A 148 -6.75 17.80 -26.91
CA PHE A 148 -7.79 18.29 -26.01
C PHE A 148 -8.92 18.95 -26.79
N SER A 149 -10.00 18.19 -27.03
CA SER A 149 -11.27 18.74 -27.47
C SER A 149 -12.09 19.19 -26.26
N ILE A 150 -12.37 20.49 -26.20
CA ILE A 150 -13.27 21.17 -25.26
C ILE A 150 -14.72 21.00 -25.72
N PHE A 151 -15.60 20.61 -24.80
CA PHE A 151 -17.02 21.02 -24.76
C PHE A 151 -17.41 21.00 -23.27
N GLU A 152 -17.40 22.13 -22.57
CA GLU A 152 -18.42 23.19 -22.54
C GLU A 152 -19.79 22.69 -22.06
N GLY A 153 -20.17 23.14 -20.86
CA GLY A 153 -21.44 22.84 -20.20
C GLY A 153 -21.51 23.38 -18.77
N VAL A 154 -21.57 24.71 -18.64
CA VAL A 154 -21.77 25.46 -17.39
C VAL A 154 -23.26 25.40 -16.98
N ALA A 155 -23.56 25.17 -15.70
CA ALA A 155 -24.39 26.05 -14.86
C ALA A 155 -24.50 25.55 -13.40
N PRO A 156 -24.67 26.45 -12.41
CA PRO A 156 -24.52 26.19 -10.98
C PRO A 156 -25.84 25.83 -10.30
N GLU A 157 -25.82 25.00 -9.25
CA GLU A 157 -26.96 24.89 -8.33
C GLU A 157 -26.84 25.93 -7.22
N GLU A 158 -27.82 26.84 -7.21
CA GLU A 158 -28.03 27.85 -6.19
C GLU A 158 -28.58 27.24 -4.90
N THR A 159 -28.03 27.69 -3.78
CA THR A 159 -28.56 27.55 -2.43
C THR A 159 -29.88 28.31 -2.24
N MET A 160 -30.90 27.68 -1.65
CA MET A 160 -31.92 28.37 -0.83
C MET A 160 -32.29 27.53 0.39
N MET A 161 -32.15 28.16 1.56
CA MET A 161 -32.63 27.73 2.88
C MET A 161 -34.11 28.07 3.07
N GLU A 162 -34.76 27.35 3.99
CA GLU A 162 -35.93 27.75 4.82
C GLU A 162 -37.28 27.90 4.08
N GLU A 163 -38.46 27.60 4.62
CA GLU A 163 -38.93 27.35 5.99
C GLU A 163 -40.32 26.67 5.95
N ASP A 164 -40.61 25.95 7.03
CA ASP A 164 -41.89 25.60 7.67
C ASP A 164 -43.26 25.80 6.96
N MET A 165 -44.10 24.75 6.97
CA MET A 165 -45.56 24.93 7.07
C MET A 165 -46.28 23.65 7.56
N VAL A 166 -46.37 23.54 8.88
CA VAL A 166 -47.56 23.24 9.71
C VAL A 166 -48.68 22.38 9.11
N GLU A 167 -48.99 21.31 9.87
CA GLU A 167 -50.22 20.50 9.94
C GLU A 167 -51.52 21.17 9.44
N ARG A 168 -52.42 20.38 8.84
CA ARG A 168 -53.75 20.11 9.42
C ARG A 168 -54.30 18.78 8.89
N GLU A 169 -54.88 18.02 9.82
CA GLU A 169 -55.82 16.90 9.60
C GLU A 169 -57.03 17.28 8.72
#